data_AF-A0A426U2P9-F1
#
_entry.id   AF-A0A426U2P9-F1
#
_cell.length_a   1.000
_cell.length_b   1.000
_cell.length_c   1.000
_cell.angle_alpha   90.00
_cell.angle_beta   90.00
_cell.angle_gamma   90.00
#
_symmetry.space_group_name_H-M   'P 1'
#
loop_
_entity.id
_entity.type
_entity.pdbx_description
1 polymer ?
#
loop_
_entity_poly.entity_id
_entity_poly.type
_entity_poly.pdbx_seq_one_letter_code
_entity_poly.pdbx_strand_id
1 'polypeptide(L)'
;MLWHAEYAASSGVWTALGARAARAGLLPVLIEVGDTQGGPDEWELMPGEMSYPGDHDPEELLAEYWAYAVEEPDELDETIAPYDETWPGLAPAPESLPADPDIRAAETADALLDEGSWFKDPRLALVPARRSADIPAAIGWTGPMNYEDDTARICAILRDWEDRFGIRVIALTFDQLVLSVAAPPTTKDAAEAVAAEHFAFCPDNITQGDHETLAAYAEHAVRGRRVWSFWWD
;
A
#
# COMPACT_ATOMS: atom_id res chain seq x y z
N MET A 1 -0.16 -2.52 18.61
CA MET A 1 -1.26 -3.31 19.23
C MET A 1 -2.45 -3.27 18.29
N LEU A 2 -3.04 -4.43 17.97
CA LEU A 2 -4.12 -4.62 16.98
C LEU A 2 -5.28 -5.37 17.66
N TRP A 3 -6.52 -5.03 17.33
CA TRP A 3 -7.70 -5.82 17.70
C TRP A 3 -8.50 -6.15 16.46
N HIS A 4 -8.84 -7.41 16.23
CA HIS A 4 -9.67 -7.81 15.10
C HIS A 4 -10.94 -8.56 15.54
N ALA A 5 -11.94 -8.56 14.67
CA ALA A 5 -13.19 -9.26 14.92
C ALA A 5 -13.01 -10.78 14.93
N GLU A 6 -13.81 -11.47 15.76
CA GLU A 6 -13.90 -12.95 15.81
C GLU A 6 -14.67 -13.56 14.63
N TYR A 7 -15.36 -12.74 13.83
CA TYR A 7 -16.14 -13.18 12.67
C TYR A 7 -15.62 -12.52 11.39
N ALA A 8 -15.87 -13.19 10.26
CA ALA A 8 -15.54 -12.65 8.95
C ALA A 8 -16.23 -11.29 8.75
N ALA A 9 -15.50 -10.33 8.20
CA ALA A 9 -16.02 -9.03 7.81
C ALA A 9 -16.99 -9.20 6.63
N SER A 10 -18.01 -8.35 6.61
CA SER A 10 -19.01 -8.29 5.55
C SER A 10 -19.19 -6.83 5.12
N SER A 11 -19.69 -6.65 3.90
CA SER A 11 -19.95 -5.33 3.32
C SER A 11 -20.70 -4.39 4.29
N GLY A 12 -20.25 -3.15 4.39
CA GLY A 12 -20.75 -2.10 5.28
C GLY A 12 -20.09 -2.06 6.65
N VAL A 13 -19.32 -3.07 7.06
CA VAL A 13 -18.68 -3.12 8.38
C VAL A 13 -17.65 -2.01 8.58
N TRP A 14 -16.92 -1.67 7.52
CA TRP A 14 -15.92 -0.59 7.52
C TRP A 14 -16.56 0.75 7.88
N THR A 15 -17.64 1.11 7.18
CA THR A 15 -18.42 2.33 7.42
C THR A 15 -19.03 2.34 8.82
N ALA A 16 -19.59 1.20 9.26
CA ALA A 16 -20.29 1.10 10.53
C ALA A 16 -19.37 1.32 11.75
N LEU A 17 -18.11 0.87 11.67
CA LEU A 17 -17.15 0.97 12.78
C LEU A 17 -16.19 2.15 12.64
N GLY A 18 -15.80 2.53 11.42
CA GLY A 18 -14.77 3.55 11.17
C GLY A 18 -15.03 4.88 11.89
N ALA A 19 -16.21 5.48 11.74
CA ALA A 19 -16.51 6.78 12.35
C ALA A 19 -16.53 6.76 13.90
N ARG A 20 -16.87 5.62 14.51
CA ARG A 20 -16.87 5.48 15.98
C ARG A 20 -15.46 5.20 16.49
N ALA A 21 -14.73 4.31 15.81
CA ALA A 21 -13.36 3.95 16.12
C ALA A 21 -12.41 5.16 16.01
N ALA A 22 -12.58 5.99 14.97
CA ALA A 22 -11.76 7.18 14.74
C ALA A 22 -11.83 8.18 15.91
N ARG A 23 -12.98 8.28 16.60
CA ARG A 23 -13.11 9.14 17.80
C ARG A 23 -12.27 8.66 18.98
N ALA A 24 -11.89 7.39 19.00
CA ALA A 24 -11.00 6.79 19.98
C ALA A 24 -9.54 6.72 19.49
N GLY A 25 -9.23 7.33 18.33
CA GLY A 25 -7.90 7.24 17.71
C GLY A 25 -7.59 5.87 17.10
N LEU A 26 -8.63 5.12 16.74
CA LEU A 26 -8.52 3.80 16.12
C LEU A 26 -8.91 3.87 14.64
N LEU A 27 -8.09 3.31 13.77
CA LEU A 27 -8.31 3.25 12.34
C LEU A 27 -8.62 1.81 11.89
N PRO A 28 -9.60 1.62 10.99
CA PRO A 28 -9.91 0.30 10.44
C PRO A 28 -8.83 -0.18 9.45
N VAL A 29 -8.61 -1.49 9.42
CA VAL A 29 -7.85 -2.20 8.39
C VAL A 29 -8.40 -3.62 8.28
N LEU A 30 -8.50 -4.17 7.07
CA LEU A 30 -8.81 -5.58 6.86
C LEU A 30 -7.54 -6.42 7.02
N ILE A 31 -7.64 -7.57 7.66
CA ILE A 31 -6.56 -8.54 7.76
C ILE A 31 -7.03 -9.90 7.24
N GLU A 32 -6.14 -10.59 6.54
CA GLU A 32 -6.37 -11.99 6.16
C GLU A 32 -5.99 -12.90 7.34
N VAL A 33 -6.77 -13.95 7.60
CA VAL A 33 -6.44 -14.95 8.64
C VAL A 33 -6.64 -16.39 8.17
N GLY A 34 -7.19 -16.59 6.97
CA GLY A 34 -7.50 -17.89 6.39
C GLY A 34 -6.46 -18.39 5.40
N ASP A 35 -5.34 -17.69 5.26
CA ASP A 35 -4.25 -18.11 4.38
C ASP A 35 -3.25 -19.04 5.07
N THR A 36 -2.33 -19.64 4.31
CA THR A 36 -1.37 -20.63 4.83
C THR A 36 -0.39 -20.08 5.85
N GLN A 37 -0.20 -18.75 5.89
CA GLN A 37 0.65 -18.04 6.86
C GLN A 37 -0.09 -17.63 8.13
N GLY A 38 -1.36 -18.02 8.29
CA GLY A 38 -2.15 -17.74 9.49
C GLY A 38 -2.53 -16.26 9.64
N GLY A 39 -2.96 -15.92 10.85
CA GLY A 39 -3.35 -14.56 11.23
C GLY A 39 -2.23 -13.75 11.90
N PRO A 40 -2.51 -12.52 12.35
CA PRO A 40 -1.52 -11.62 12.95
C PRO A 40 -0.76 -12.16 14.16
N ASP A 41 -1.30 -13.17 14.83
CA ASP A 41 -0.64 -13.90 15.92
C ASP A 41 0.53 -14.78 15.44
N GLU A 42 0.57 -15.13 14.16
CA GLU A 42 1.66 -15.87 13.50
C GLU A 42 2.59 -14.98 12.66
N TRP A 43 2.20 -13.73 12.36
CA TRP A 43 2.99 -12.79 11.52
C TRP A 43 4.24 -12.20 12.18
N GLU A 44 4.64 -12.67 13.36
CA GLU A 44 5.85 -12.21 14.09
C GLU A 44 5.98 -10.67 14.23
N LEU A 45 4.87 -9.97 14.46
CA LEU A 45 4.81 -8.50 14.52
C LEU A 45 5.84 -7.88 15.49
N MET A 46 6.59 -6.86 15.04
CA MET A 46 7.70 -6.22 15.75
C MET A 46 7.50 -4.72 16.01
N PRO A 47 6.43 -4.27 16.70
CA PRO A 47 6.12 -2.84 16.84
C PRO A 47 7.15 -2.03 17.63
N GLY A 48 8.02 -2.71 18.40
CA GLY A 48 9.10 -2.07 19.16
C GLY A 48 10.38 -1.81 18.36
N GLU A 49 10.51 -2.43 17.18
CA GLU A 49 11.69 -2.32 16.32
C GLU A 49 11.53 -1.26 15.22
N MET A 50 10.30 -0.79 14.99
CA MET A 50 10.01 0.23 13.98
C MET A 50 10.46 1.61 14.45
N SER A 51 11.15 2.36 13.58
CA SER A 51 11.43 3.76 13.84
C SER A 51 10.16 4.62 13.67
N TYR A 52 10.27 5.95 13.77
CA TYR A 52 9.12 6.82 13.54
C TYR A 52 9.03 7.21 12.06
N PRO A 53 7.89 6.98 11.36
CA PRO A 53 7.77 7.28 9.93
C PRO A 53 7.98 8.76 9.56
N GLY A 54 7.92 9.68 10.53
CA GLY A 54 8.15 11.11 10.28
C GLY A 54 9.61 11.54 10.35
N ASP A 55 10.52 10.63 10.70
CA ASP A 55 11.95 10.89 10.75
C ASP A 55 12.64 10.63 9.39
N HIS A 56 11.90 10.14 8.40
CA HIS A 56 12.39 9.79 7.07
C HIS A 56 11.83 10.70 5.98
N ASP A 57 12.64 10.99 4.97
CA ASP A 57 12.23 11.73 3.78
C ASP A 57 11.79 10.75 2.67
N PRO A 58 10.54 10.85 2.19
CA PRO A 58 10.00 9.90 1.21
C PRO A 58 10.68 9.97 -0.15
N GLU A 59 11.19 11.13 -0.57
CA GLU A 59 11.87 11.28 -1.87
C GLU A 59 13.29 10.70 -1.79
N GLU A 60 14.01 10.96 -0.70
CA GLU A 60 15.33 10.34 -0.48
C GLU A 60 15.22 8.81 -0.43
N LEU A 61 14.19 8.27 0.24
CA LEU A 61 13.93 6.83 0.27
C LEU A 61 13.60 6.25 -1.11
N LEU A 62 12.70 6.89 -1.87
CA LEU A 62 12.36 6.41 -3.21
C LEU A 62 13.58 6.46 -4.16
N ALA A 63 14.43 7.47 -4.04
CA ALA A 63 15.67 7.55 -4.81
C ALA A 63 16.67 6.44 -4.44
N GLU A 64 16.80 6.13 -3.15
CA GLU A 64 17.61 5.01 -2.65
C GLU A 64 17.08 3.67 -3.16
N TYR A 65 15.77 3.44 -3.02
CA TYR A 65 15.11 2.21 -3.44
C TYR A 65 15.12 2.02 -4.96
N TRP A 66 15.00 3.11 -5.73
CA TRP A 66 15.18 3.07 -7.18
C TRP A 66 16.57 2.58 -7.57
N ALA A 67 17.61 3.10 -6.92
CA ALA A 67 18.99 2.69 -7.19
C ALA A 67 19.23 1.20 -6.94
N TYR A 68 18.50 0.59 -5.99
CA TYR A 68 18.51 -0.85 -5.77
C TYR A 68 17.67 -1.62 -6.79
N ALA A 69 16.44 -1.17 -7.05
CA ALA A 69 15.49 -1.83 -7.95
C ALA A 69 16.01 -1.96 -9.40
N VAL A 70 16.79 -0.98 -9.88
CA VAL A 70 17.38 -1.04 -11.23
C VAL A 70 18.50 -2.07 -11.37
N GLU A 71 19.04 -2.62 -10.28
CA GLU A 71 20.06 -3.68 -10.33
C GLU A 71 19.45 -5.09 -10.50
N GLU A 72 18.14 -5.25 -10.31
CA GLU A 72 17.46 -6.56 -10.33
C GLU A 72 17.15 -7.15 -11.71
N PRO A 73 16.57 -6.40 -12.68
CA PRO A 73 16.08 -7.00 -13.92
C PRO A 73 17.18 -7.29 -14.95
N ASP A 74 17.07 -8.44 -15.64
CA ASP A 74 17.99 -8.83 -16.71
C ASP A 74 17.93 -7.90 -17.95
N GLU A 75 16.74 -7.38 -18.27
CA GLU A 75 16.46 -6.50 -19.43
C GLU A 75 16.03 -5.09 -18.97
N LEU A 76 16.82 -4.47 -18.08
CA LEU A 76 16.50 -3.20 -17.42
C LEU A 76 15.92 -2.13 -18.36
N ASP A 77 16.61 -1.80 -19.45
CA ASP A 77 16.20 -0.73 -20.38
C ASP A 77 14.75 -0.93 -20.91
N GLU A 78 14.34 -2.18 -21.13
CA GLU A 78 12.99 -2.50 -21.57
C GLU A 78 11.99 -2.46 -20.40
N THR A 79 12.41 -2.95 -19.22
CA THR A 79 11.61 -2.96 -18.00
C THR A 79 11.24 -1.55 -17.55
N ILE A 80 12.17 -0.60 -17.49
CA ILE A 80 11.95 0.72 -16.89
C ILE A 80 11.58 1.83 -17.89
N ALA A 81 11.50 1.53 -19.18
CA ALA A 81 11.10 2.52 -20.18
C ALA A 81 9.76 3.19 -19.80
N PRO A 82 9.64 4.54 -19.92
CA PRO A 82 10.52 5.46 -20.65
C PRO A 82 11.68 6.06 -19.82
N TYR A 83 11.92 5.56 -18.60
CA TYR A 83 12.97 6.06 -17.71
C TYR A 83 14.32 5.39 -17.96
N ASP A 84 15.34 5.89 -17.28
CA ASP A 84 16.70 5.34 -17.24
C ASP A 84 17.13 5.11 -15.79
N GLU A 85 18.36 4.65 -15.55
CA GLU A 85 18.90 4.37 -14.21
C GLU A 85 18.81 5.58 -13.24
N THR A 86 18.64 6.80 -13.73
CA THR A 86 18.48 7.99 -12.90
C THR A 86 17.08 8.07 -12.32
N TRP A 87 16.98 8.26 -11.00
CA TRP A 87 15.70 8.50 -10.34
C TRP A 87 14.91 9.65 -11.02
N PRO A 88 13.70 9.41 -11.55
CA PRO A 88 12.92 10.43 -12.26
C PRO A 88 12.32 11.52 -11.37
N GLY A 89 12.36 11.36 -10.05
CA GLY A 89 11.72 12.27 -9.09
C GLY A 89 10.27 11.87 -8.79
N LEU A 90 9.70 12.57 -7.81
CA LEU A 90 8.31 12.33 -7.42
C LEU A 90 7.31 12.68 -8.54
N ALA A 91 6.33 11.82 -8.73
CA ALA A 91 5.16 12.04 -9.53
C ALA A 91 4.42 13.32 -9.08
N PRO A 92 3.88 14.10 -10.03
CA PRO A 92 3.15 15.31 -9.69
C PRO A 92 1.88 14.96 -8.91
N ALA A 93 1.61 15.70 -7.85
CA ALA A 93 0.36 15.59 -7.12
C ALA A 93 -0.84 15.96 -8.03
N PRO A 94 -1.99 15.28 -7.90
CA PRO A 94 -3.21 15.65 -8.60
C PRO A 94 -3.68 17.04 -8.17
N GLU A 95 -4.30 17.79 -9.09
CA GLU A 95 -4.78 19.16 -8.81
C GLU A 95 -5.81 19.21 -7.68
N SER A 96 -6.57 18.13 -7.49
CA SER A 96 -7.55 17.98 -6.41
C SER A 96 -7.89 16.51 -6.18
N LEU A 97 -8.43 16.22 -5.00
CA LEU A 97 -9.01 14.91 -4.69
C LEU A 97 -10.46 14.87 -5.20
N PRO A 98 -10.81 14.02 -6.17
CA PRO A 98 -12.15 13.96 -6.75
C PRO A 98 -13.15 13.24 -5.83
N ALA A 99 -12.68 12.57 -4.78
CA ALA A 99 -13.47 11.90 -3.77
C ALA A 99 -12.87 12.16 -2.38
N ASP A 100 -13.71 12.10 -1.35
CA ASP A 100 -13.22 12.04 0.03
C ASP A 100 -12.47 10.72 0.25
N PRO A 101 -11.23 10.74 0.76
CA PRO A 101 -10.43 9.54 0.96
C PRO A 101 -11.07 8.47 1.83
N ASP A 102 -11.78 8.87 2.89
CA ASP A 102 -12.39 7.92 3.82
C ASP A 102 -13.65 7.28 3.22
N ILE A 103 -14.42 8.04 2.43
CA ILE A 103 -15.52 7.50 1.63
C ILE A 103 -14.98 6.51 0.58
N ARG A 104 -13.92 6.88 -0.14
CA ARG A 104 -13.28 5.99 -1.14
C ARG A 104 -12.80 4.69 -0.49
N ALA A 105 -12.14 4.78 0.66
CA ALA A 105 -11.66 3.61 1.38
C ALA A 105 -12.79 2.68 1.80
N ALA A 106 -13.91 3.22 2.26
CA ALA A 106 -15.08 2.43 2.60
C ALA A 106 -15.67 1.71 1.38
N GLU A 107 -15.85 2.40 0.26
CA GLU A 107 -16.35 1.80 -0.99
C GLU A 107 -15.43 0.66 -1.47
N THR A 108 -14.12 0.90 -1.42
CA THR A 108 -13.12 -0.09 -1.86
C THR A 108 -13.03 -1.28 -0.91
N ALA A 109 -13.09 -1.05 0.41
CA ALA A 109 -13.12 -2.12 1.39
C ALA A 109 -14.37 -3.00 1.24
N ASP A 110 -15.53 -2.40 0.97
CA ASP A 110 -16.75 -3.17 0.71
C ASP A 110 -16.61 -4.05 -0.54
N ALA A 111 -16.00 -3.54 -1.62
CA ALA A 111 -15.74 -4.32 -2.83
C ALA A 111 -14.73 -5.48 -2.60
N LEU A 112 -13.78 -5.34 -1.69
CA LEU A 112 -12.86 -6.43 -1.31
C LEU A 112 -13.55 -7.55 -0.51
N LEU A 113 -14.70 -7.26 0.09
CA LEU A 113 -15.49 -8.22 0.89
C LEU A 113 -16.59 -8.92 0.07
N ASP A 114 -16.76 -8.58 -1.21
CA ASP A 114 -17.73 -9.23 -2.09
C ASP A 114 -17.34 -10.69 -2.39
N GLU A 115 -18.34 -11.54 -2.60
CA GLU A 115 -18.14 -12.96 -2.90
C GLU A 115 -17.27 -13.15 -4.16
N GLY A 116 -16.23 -13.99 -4.05
CA GLY A 116 -15.28 -14.25 -5.13
C GLY A 116 -14.03 -13.36 -5.13
N SER A 117 -13.89 -12.49 -4.13
CA SER A 117 -12.63 -11.82 -3.81
C SER A 117 -11.52 -12.83 -3.47
N TRP A 118 -10.26 -12.43 -3.65
CA TRP A 118 -9.08 -13.23 -3.31
C TRP A 118 -8.86 -13.35 -1.79
N PHE A 119 -9.51 -12.48 -1.00
CA PHE A 119 -9.48 -12.48 0.46
C PHE A 119 -10.36 -13.63 1.01
N LYS A 120 -9.73 -14.64 1.59
CA LYS A 120 -10.34 -15.91 1.99
C LYS A 120 -11.15 -15.81 3.28
N ASP A 121 -10.60 -15.19 4.32
CA ASP A 121 -11.26 -15.03 5.62
C ASP A 121 -11.02 -13.61 6.19
N PRO A 122 -11.57 -12.56 5.54
CA PRO A 122 -11.35 -11.18 5.97
C PRO A 122 -11.78 -10.94 7.41
N ARG A 123 -10.92 -10.32 8.23
CA ARG A 123 -11.31 -9.76 9.53
C ARG A 123 -11.13 -8.25 9.52
N LEU A 124 -12.13 -7.53 10.02
CA LEU A 124 -11.93 -6.12 10.32
C LEU A 124 -11.13 -6.00 11.61
N ALA A 125 -10.05 -5.23 11.54
CA ALA A 125 -9.23 -4.87 12.67
C ALA A 125 -9.21 -3.36 12.91
N LEU A 126 -8.88 -2.97 14.15
CA LEU A 126 -8.76 -1.60 14.60
C LEU A 126 -7.34 -1.38 15.16
N VAL A 127 -6.68 -0.33 14.67
CA VAL A 127 -5.29 -0.01 15.02
C VAL A 127 -5.21 1.39 15.63
N PRO A 128 -4.54 1.55 16.78
CA PRO A 128 -4.25 2.87 17.32
C PRO A 128 -3.17 3.55 16.46
N ALA A 129 -3.62 4.44 15.57
CA ALA A 129 -2.77 5.17 14.65
C ALA A 129 -3.35 6.57 14.38
N ARG A 130 -2.48 7.53 14.06
CA ARG A 130 -2.89 8.91 13.76
C ARG A 130 -3.23 9.12 12.29
N ARG A 131 -2.63 8.30 11.42
CA ARG A 131 -2.76 8.30 9.96
C ARG A 131 -2.98 6.87 9.49
N SER A 132 -3.67 6.70 8.37
CA SER A 132 -3.88 5.37 7.79
C SER A 132 -2.54 4.80 7.30
N ALA A 133 -1.69 5.67 6.74
CA ALA A 133 -0.32 5.33 6.33
C ALA A 133 0.57 4.79 7.48
N ASP A 134 0.26 5.09 8.74
CA ASP A 134 1.06 4.66 9.90
C ASP A 134 0.68 3.25 10.40
N ILE A 135 -0.40 2.67 9.88
CA ILE A 135 -0.93 1.39 10.37
C ILE A 135 0.13 0.28 10.35
N PRO A 136 0.89 0.06 9.26
CA PRO A 136 1.88 -1.01 9.20
C PRO A 136 2.95 -0.88 10.29
N ALA A 137 3.57 0.29 10.44
CA ALA A 137 4.57 0.54 11.48
C ALA A 137 3.98 0.48 12.90
N ALA A 138 2.74 0.95 13.10
CA ALA A 138 2.09 0.94 14.41
C ALA A 138 1.80 -0.49 14.95
N ILE A 139 1.61 -1.45 14.05
CA ILE A 139 1.48 -2.86 14.42
C ILE A 139 2.80 -3.61 14.34
N GLY A 140 3.84 -3.04 13.72
CA GLY A 140 5.11 -3.71 13.46
C GLY A 140 5.00 -4.79 12.41
N TRP A 141 4.23 -4.53 11.36
CA TRP A 141 4.08 -5.45 10.23
C TRP A 141 5.43 -5.67 9.55
N THR A 142 5.70 -6.92 9.15
CA THR A 142 6.99 -7.36 8.61
C THR A 142 6.88 -7.93 7.20
N GLY A 143 5.79 -7.66 6.48
CA GLY A 143 5.60 -8.16 5.12
C GLY A 143 6.75 -7.84 4.17
N PRO A 144 7.29 -6.61 4.17
CA PRO A 144 8.43 -6.24 3.33
C PRO A 144 9.80 -6.73 3.86
N MET A 145 9.89 -7.65 4.83
CA MET A 145 11.15 -7.95 5.54
C MET A 145 12.31 -8.41 4.63
N ASN A 146 12.02 -9.03 3.48
CA ASN A 146 13.07 -9.39 2.51
C ASN A 146 13.62 -8.18 1.74
N TYR A 147 12.97 -7.03 1.85
CA TYR A 147 13.28 -5.79 1.15
C TYR A 147 13.68 -4.64 2.12
N GLU A 148 12.92 -4.44 3.19
CA GLU A 148 13.13 -3.41 4.20
C GLU A 148 12.75 -3.91 5.61
N ASP A 149 13.71 -3.87 6.53
CA ASP A 149 13.54 -4.31 7.92
C ASP A 149 12.85 -3.24 8.80
N ASP A 150 12.90 -1.96 8.41
CA ASP A 150 12.21 -0.85 9.09
C ASP A 150 10.98 -0.40 8.30
N THR A 151 9.83 -1.03 8.58
CA THR A 151 8.54 -0.70 7.94
C THR A 151 8.10 0.75 8.19
N ALA A 152 8.73 1.49 9.12
CA ALA A 152 8.51 2.93 9.23
C ALA A 152 8.96 3.71 7.99
N ARG A 153 9.98 3.24 7.26
CA ARG A 153 10.46 3.83 5.99
C ARG A 153 9.43 3.65 4.88
N ILE A 154 8.86 2.44 4.77
CA ILE A 154 7.68 2.17 3.92
C ILE A 154 6.53 3.13 4.27
N CYS A 155 6.22 3.30 5.55
CA CYS A 155 5.15 4.20 6.00
C CYS A 155 5.43 5.68 5.68
N ALA A 156 6.68 6.12 5.59
CA ALA A 156 7.03 7.48 5.19
C ALA A 156 6.60 7.78 3.75
N ILE A 157 6.83 6.83 2.83
CA ILE A 157 6.36 6.90 1.44
C ILE A 157 4.82 6.85 1.40
N LEU A 158 4.20 5.98 2.21
CA LEU A 158 2.73 5.94 2.30
C LEU A 158 2.12 7.25 2.81
N ARG A 159 2.78 7.98 3.71
CA ARG A 159 2.31 9.30 4.18
C ARG A 159 2.30 10.32 3.06
N ASP A 160 3.34 10.32 2.24
CA ASP A 160 3.42 11.22 1.11
C ASP A 160 2.36 10.89 0.05
N TRP A 161 2.10 9.60 -0.23
CA TRP A 161 0.94 9.20 -1.04
C TRP A 161 -0.41 9.51 -0.38
N GLU A 162 -0.49 9.43 0.95
CA GLU A 162 -1.70 9.80 1.71
C GLU A 162 -2.02 11.28 1.50
N ASP A 163 -1.00 12.13 1.50
CA ASP A 163 -1.12 13.56 1.31
C ASP A 163 -1.34 13.94 -0.17
N ARG A 164 -0.67 13.27 -1.14
CA ARG A 164 -0.79 13.55 -2.59
C ARG A 164 -2.02 12.94 -3.24
N PHE A 165 -2.24 11.64 -3.06
CA PHE A 165 -3.27 10.87 -3.77
C PHE A 165 -4.48 10.51 -2.91
N GLY A 166 -4.44 10.85 -1.62
CA GLY A 166 -5.49 10.52 -0.67
C GLY A 166 -5.60 9.02 -0.44
N ILE A 167 -4.46 8.30 -0.37
CA ILE A 167 -4.51 6.86 -0.14
C ILE A 167 -5.01 6.51 1.26
N ARG A 168 -5.49 5.29 1.42
CA ARG A 168 -5.75 4.65 2.73
C ARG A 168 -5.30 3.22 2.68
N VAL A 169 -4.58 2.77 3.70
CA VAL A 169 -4.29 1.35 3.93
C VAL A 169 -5.61 0.66 4.27
N ILE A 170 -6.07 -0.24 3.40
CA ILE A 170 -7.36 -0.93 3.56
C ILE A 170 -7.22 -2.40 3.88
N ALA A 171 -6.13 -3.06 3.46
CA ALA A 171 -5.89 -4.44 3.83
C ALA A 171 -4.39 -4.73 4.00
N LEU A 172 -4.10 -5.68 4.89
CA LEU A 172 -2.81 -6.31 5.08
C LEU A 172 -3.00 -7.83 5.07
N THR A 173 -2.10 -8.55 4.42
CA THR A 173 -1.89 -9.99 4.66
C THR A 173 -0.54 -10.18 5.36
N PHE A 174 -0.01 -11.40 5.34
CA PHE A 174 1.35 -11.67 5.79
C PHE A 174 2.39 -10.77 5.09
N ASP A 175 2.28 -10.63 3.77
CA ASP A 175 3.26 -9.98 2.87
C ASP A 175 2.65 -8.93 1.92
N GLN A 176 1.32 -8.84 1.83
CA GLN A 176 0.63 -7.94 0.89
C GLN A 176 0.08 -6.70 1.58
N LEU A 177 0.31 -5.54 0.96
CA LEU A 177 -0.27 -4.25 1.31
C LEU A 177 -1.27 -3.81 0.24
N VAL A 178 -2.48 -3.43 0.67
CA VAL A 178 -3.53 -2.96 -0.24
C VAL A 178 -3.99 -1.57 0.16
N LEU A 179 -4.02 -0.66 -0.82
CA LEU A 179 -4.38 0.74 -0.66
C LEU A 179 -5.64 1.07 -1.46
N SER A 180 -6.54 1.86 -0.88
CA SER A 180 -7.52 2.63 -1.67
C SER A 180 -6.91 3.94 -2.14
N VAL A 181 -7.30 4.45 -3.30
CA VAL A 181 -6.74 5.68 -3.90
C VAL A 181 -7.87 6.66 -4.24
N ALA A 182 -7.86 7.84 -3.62
CA ALA A 182 -8.89 8.85 -3.84
C ALA A 182 -8.74 9.56 -5.20
N ALA A 183 -7.50 9.83 -5.61
CA ALA A 183 -7.15 10.58 -6.82
C ALA A 183 -6.16 9.82 -7.71
N PRO A 184 -6.57 8.71 -8.36
CA PRO A 184 -5.66 7.95 -9.21
C PRO A 184 -5.26 8.74 -10.47
N PRO A 185 -4.04 8.56 -10.99
CA PRO A 185 -3.58 9.25 -12.20
C PRO A 185 -4.41 8.83 -13.41
N THR A 186 -4.80 9.77 -14.27
CA THR A 186 -5.70 9.50 -15.41
C THR A 186 -5.04 9.67 -16.77
N THR A 187 -3.92 10.39 -16.83
CA THR A 187 -3.11 10.54 -18.04
C THR A 187 -2.02 9.47 -18.07
N LYS A 188 -1.50 9.21 -19.27
CA LYS A 188 -0.39 8.27 -19.47
C LYS A 188 0.84 8.70 -18.67
N ASP A 189 1.32 9.92 -18.90
CA ASP A 189 2.54 10.44 -18.28
C ASP A 189 2.46 10.46 -16.74
N ALA A 190 1.29 10.79 -16.17
CA ALA A 190 1.11 10.76 -14.71
C ALA A 190 1.08 9.32 -14.17
N ALA A 191 0.53 8.37 -14.93
CA ALA A 191 0.52 6.97 -14.54
C ALA A 191 1.92 6.36 -14.63
N GLU A 192 2.72 6.71 -15.64
CA GLU A 192 4.12 6.30 -15.76
C GLU A 192 4.97 6.86 -14.61
N ALA A 193 4.77 8.13 -14.23
CA ALA A 193 5.46 8.72 -13.09
C ALA A 193 5.13 8.02 -11.75
N VAL A 194 3.86 7.72 -11.50
CA VAL A 194 3.46 6.95 -10.32
C VAL A 194 3.97 5.50 -10.39
N ALA A 195 4.00 4.89 -11.57
CA ALA A 195 4.56 3.56 -11.76
C ALA A 195 6.07 3.51 -11.46
N ALA A 196 6.82 4.58 -11.74
CA ALA A 196 8.23 4.66 -11.33
C ALA A 196 8.39 4.69 -9.80
N GLU A 197 7.54 5.41 -9.09
CA GLU A 197 7.52 5.34 -7.61
C GLU A 197 7.12 3.95 -7.11
N HIS A 198 6.16 3.29 -7.76
CA HIS A 198 5.76 1.92 -7.41
C HIS A 198 6.90 0.93 -7.65
N PHE A 199 7.64 1.06 -8.75
CA PHE A 199 8.79 0.21 -9.05
C PHE A 199 9.91 0.37 -8.02
N ALA A 200 10.22 1.61 -7.62
CA ALA A 200 11.13 1.86 -6.52
C ALA A 200 10.60 1.24 -5.21
N PHE A 201 9.34 1.44 -4.89
CA PHE A 201 8.74 0.98 -3.63
C PHE A 201 8.60 -0.54 -3.50
N CYS A 202 8.33 -1.23 -4.61
CA CYS A 202 8.01 -2.66 -4.68
C CYS A 202 8.28 -3.14 -6.12
N PRO A 203 9.54 -3.49 -6.45
CA PRO A 203 9.92 -3.89 -7.81
C PRO A 203 9.24 -5.19 -8.25
N ASP A 204 8.94 -6.10 -7.32
CA ASP A 204 8.26 -7.38 -7.55
C ASP A 204 6.91 -7.26 -8.29
N ASN A 205 6.22 -6.13 -8.13
CA ASN A 205 4.99 -5.84 -8.88
C ASN A 205 5.19 -5.84 -10.41
N ILE A 206 6.42 -5.61 -10.88
CA ILE A 206 6.78 -5.56 -12.30
C ILE A 206 7.71 -6.73 -12.65
N THR A 207 8.75 -6.99 -11.85
CA THR A 207 9.74 -8.05 -12.13
C THR A 207 9.17 -9.46 -11.98
N GLN A 208 8.15 -9.62 -11.12
CA GLN A 208 7.47 -10.89 -10.86
C GLN A 208 5.96 -10.84 -11.14
N GLY A 209 5.46 -9.71 -11.65
CA GLY A 209 4.04 -9.48 -11.91
C GLY A 209 3.58 -9.88 -13.31
N ASP A 210 2.29 -9.66 -13.59
CA ASP A 210 1.66 -9.93 -14.89
C ASP A 210 2.07 -8.93 -16.01
N HIS A 211 2.84 -7.89 -15.66
CA HIS A 211 3.22 -6.79 -16.55
C HIS A 211 4.73 -6.56 -16.49
N GLU A 212 5.45 -7.13 -17.46
CA GLU A 212 6.91 -7.17 -17.52
C GLU A 212 7.59 -5.82 -17.80
N THR A 213 6.82 -4.74 -18.00
CA THR A 213 7.37 -3.38 -18.22
C THR A 213 6.59 -2.34 -17.41
N LEU A 214 7.31 -1.29 -16.98
CA LEU A 214 6.78 -0.15 -16.25
C LEU A 214 5.66 0.55 -17.02
N ALA A 215 5.81 0.71 -18.33
CA ALA A 215 4.77 1.30 -19.17
C ALA A 215 3.49 0.43 -19.23
N ALA A 216 3.62 -0.90 -19.30
CA ALA A 216 2.47 -1.80 -19.27
C ALA A 216 1.79 -1.81 -17.89
N TYR A 217 2.59 -1.85 -16.82
CA TYR A 217 2.10 -1.73 -15.44
C TYR A 217 1.39 -0.39 -15.21
N ALA A 218 1.94 0.71 -15.71
CA ALA A 218 1.32 2.04 -15.63
C ALA A 218 -0.06 2.07 -16.28
N GLU A 219 -0.20 1.54 -17.50
CA GLU A 219 -1.48 1.54 -18.22
C GLU A 219 -2.52 0.61 -17.58
N HIS A 220 -2.09 -0.56 -17.08
CA HIS A 220 -3.02 -1.61 -16.65
C HIS A 220 -3.27 -1.66 -15.15
N ALA A 221 -2.30 -1.30 -14.31
CA ALA A 221 -2.36 -1.42 -12.84
C ALA A 221 -2.38 -0.06 -12.11
N VAL A 222 -2.01 1.04 -12.77
CA VAL A 222 -1.96 2.37 -12.12
C VAL A 222 -3.01 3.33 -12.67
N ARG A 223 -3.11 3.46 -14.00
CA ARG A 223 -3.97 4.45 -14.65
C ARG A 223 -5.45 4.26 -14.32
N GLY A 224 -6.02 5.25 -13.65
CA GLY A 224 -7.42 5.27 -13.21
C GLY A 224 -7.77 4.21 -12.17
N ARG A 225 -6.78 3.48 -11.63
CA ARG A 225 -7.01 2.38 -10.67
C ARG A 225 -7.17 2.93 -9.26
N ARG A 226 -8.29 2.60 -8.64
CA ARG A 226 -8.65 3.05 -7.28
C ARG A 226 -8.11 2.15 -6.17
N VAL A 227 -7.38 1.11 -6.56
CA VAL A 227 -6.73 0.14 -5.69
C VAL A 227 -5.30 0.00 -6.17
N TRP A 228 -4.36 0.15 -5.24
CA TRP A 228 -2.97 -0.25 -5.43
C TRP A 228 -2.68 -1.41 -4.50
N SER A 229 -1.89 -2.36 -4.98
CA SER A 229 -1.50 -3.56 -4.23
C SER A 229 -0.01 -3.76 -4.40
N PHE A 230 0.65 -4.18 -3.32
CA PHE A 230 2.07 -4.42 -3.25
C PHE A 230 2.30 -5.70 -2.48
N TRP A 231 3.27 -6.50 -2.91
CA TRP A 231 3.69 -7.74 -2.28
C TRP A 231 5.21 -7.86 -2.48
N TRP A 232 5.89 -8.42 -1.50
CA TRP A 232 7.35 -8.60 -1.53
C TRP A 232 7.64 -10.08 -1.29
N ASP A 233 8.49 -10.70 -2.12
CA ASP A 233 8.96 -12.10 -1.95
C ASP A 233 10.43 -12.17 -1.51
#